data_AF-A0AAU0REQ6-F1
#
_entry.id   AF-A0AAU0REQ6-F1
#
_cell.length_a   1.000
_cell.length_b   1.000
_cell.length_c   1.000
_cell.angle_alpha   90.00
_cell.angle_beta   90.00
_cell.angle_gamma   90.00
#
_symmetry.space_group_name_H-M   'P 1'
#
loop_
_entity.id
_entity.type
_entity.pdbx_description
1 polymer ?
#
loop_
_entity_poly.entity_id
_entity_poly.type
_entity_poly.pdbx_seq_one_letter_code
_entity_poly.pdbx_strand_id
1 'polypeptide(L)'
;MKLKLLILLLLFTTTVNGQKTLHLYGGQSHDVYLGCLNCNDIEQNSIWNDIGSYGSNISSTSIWNIIGTYGSDISSYSPFNSLASYPPVIVDKDGNFYGYLTANELNSKRADFKLALIICKYYKDIQKDVSGWYKKIFS
;
A
#
# COMPACT_ATOMS: atom_id res chain seq x y z
N MET A 1 -35.75 -17.60 -53.21
CA MET A 1 -35.99 -17.62 -51.75
C MET A 1 -34.72 -17.11 -51.07
N LYS A 2 -34.78 -15.96 -50.38
CA LYS A 2 -33.60 -15.28 -49.80
C LYS A 2 -33.26 -15.90 -48.44
N LEU A 3 -32.12 -16.57 -48.35
CA LEU A 3 -31.57 -17.13 -47.12
C LEU A 3 -31.01 -15.98 -46.25
N LYS A 4 -31.73 -15.61 -45.19
CA LYS A 4 -31.24 -14.63 -44.20
C LYS A 4 -30.41 -15.37 -43.16
N LEU A 5 -29.08 -15.33 -43.30
CA LEU A 5 -28.15 -15.80 -42.28
C LEU A 5 -28.02 -14.70 -41.21
N LEU A 6 -28.64 -14.90 -40.04
CA LEU A 6 -28.52 -13.99 -38.91
C LEU A 6 -27.28 -14.41 -38.09
N ILE A 7 -26.16 -13.71 -38.29
CA ILE A 7 -24.96 -13.91 -37.48
C ILE A 7 -25.15 -13.11 -36.18
N LEU A 8 -25.47 -13.80 -35.09
CA LEU A 8 -25.51 -13.22 -33.75
C LEU A 8 -24.07 -13.15 -33.22
N LEU A 9 -23.43 -11.98 -33.34
CA LEU A 9 -22.10 -11.73 -32.79
C LEU A 9 -22.24 -11.51 -31.27
N LEU A 10 -21.96 -12.55 -30.45
CA LEU A 10 -21.84 -12.39 -29.01
C LEU A 10 -20.55 -11.61 -28.70
N LEU A 11 -20.69 -10.33 -28.37
CA LEU A 11 -19.63 -9.52 -27.78
C LEU A 11 -19.40 -9.99 -26.33
N PHE A 12 -18.45 -10.90 -26.14
CA PHE A 12 -17.90 -11.17 -24.81
C PHE A 12 -17.09 -9.95 -24.37
N THR A 13 -17.69 -9.07 -23.57
CA THR A 13 -16.92 -8.05 -22.85
C THR A 13 -16.16 -8.75 -21.73
N THR A 14 -14.88 -8.99 -21.92
CA THR A 14 -14.00 -9.40 -20.83
C THR A 14 -13.82 -8.21 -19.91
N THR A 15 -14.46 -8.24 -18.75
CA THR A 15 -14.13 -7.27 -17.69
C THR A 15 -12.73 -7.60 -17.20
N VAL A 16 -11.74 -6.81 -17.59
CA VAL A 16 -10.39 -6.86 -17.01
C VAL A 16 -10.53 -6.34 -15.58
N ASN A 17 -10.64 -7.26 -14.63
CA ASN A 17 -10.64 -6.93 -13.21
C ASN A 17 -9.20 -6.65 -12.79
N GLY A 18 -8.70 -5.45 -13.13
CA GLY A 18 -7.39 -5.00 -12.67
C GLY A 18 -7.41 -4.82 -11.17
N GLN A 19 -6.45 -5.43 -10.46
CA GLN A 19 -6.30 -5.20 -9.03
C GLN A 19 -6.10 -3.71 -8.78
N LYS A 20 -6.93 -3.12 -7.91
CA LYS A 20 -6.80 -1.70 -7.56
C LYS A 20 -5.44 -1.45 -6.92
N THR A 21 -4.73 -0.46 -7.45
CA THR A 21 -3.48 0.03 -6.86
C THR A 21 -3.82 0.86 -5.62
N LEU A 22 -3.14 0.57 -4.51
CA LEU A 22 -3.31 1.23 -3.23
C LEU A 22 -2.08 2.07 -2.91
N HIS A 23 -2.33 3.28 -2.44
CA HIS A 23 -1.33 4.31 -2.19
C HIS A 23 -1.39 4.77 -0.75
N LEU A 24 -0.24 5.13 -0.20
CA LEU A 24 -0.08 5.66 1.14
C LEU A 24 0.12 7.17 1.10
N TYR A 25 -0.60 7.87 1.96
CA TYR A 25 -0.39 9.29 2.22
C TYR A 25 -0.28 9.55 3.72
N GLY A 26 0.74 10.30 4.13
CA GLY A 26 1.01 10.68 5.51
C GLY A 26 1.01 12.20 5.70
N GLY A 27 1.46 12.63 6.87
CA GLY A 27 1.40 14.02 7.30
C GLY A 27 0.08 14.33 8.01
N GLN A 28 0.01 15.47 8.68
CA GLN A 28 -1.17 15.87 9.46
C GLN A 28 -2.42 16.01 8.57
N SER A 29 -2.23 16.42 7.32
CA SER A 29 -3.29 16.62 6.32
C SER A 29 -3.38 15.50 5.29
N HIS A 30 -2.62 14.41 5.46
CA HIS A 30 -2.53 13.31 4.49
C HIS A 30 -2.15 13.78 3.05
N ASP A 31 -1.23 14.73 2.95
CA ASP A 31 -0.77 15.37 1.71
C ASP A 31 0.64 14.92 1.29
N VAL A 32 1.34 14.13 2.10
CA VAL A 32 2.67 13.59 1.80
C VAL A 32 2.54 12.19 1.23
N TYR A 33 2.89 12.01 -0.04
CA TYR A 33 2.90 10.68 -0.67
C TYR A 33 4.01 9.80 -0.09
N LEU A 34 3.66 8.58 0.35
CA LEU A 34 4.56 7.61 0.99
C LEU A 34 4.75 6.33 0.19
N GLY A 35 4.18 6.26 -1.03
CA GLY A 35 4.40 5.15 -1.96
C GLY A 35 3.18 4.28 -2.20
N CYS A 36 3.35 3.32 -3.10
CA CYS A 36 2.37 2.33 -3.50
C CYS A 36 2.52 1.07 -2.66
N LEU A 37 1.43 0.69 -2.01
CA LEU A 37 1.35 -0.39 -1.03
C LEU A 37 1.44 -1.79 -1.67
N ASN A 38 0.92 -1.95 -2.88
CA ASN A 38 0.79 -3.24 -3.57
C ASN A 38 1.41 -3.25 -4.98
N CYS A 39 2.35 -2.34 -5.24
CA CYS A 39 3.13 -2.33 -6.48
C CYS A 39 4.31 -3.30 -6.39
N ASN A 40 4.86 -3.65 -7.54
CA ASN A 40 6.02 -4.55 -7.60
C ASN A 40 7.26 -3.90 -6.97
N ASP A 41 8.19 -4.71 -6.46
CA ASP A 41 9.44 -4.27 -5.84
C ASP A 41 10.39 -3.51 -6.78
N ILE A 42 10.21 -3.61 -8.09
CA ILE A 42 10.99 -2.84 -9.07
C ILE A 42 10.36 -1.48 -9.43
N GLU A 43 9.11 -1.23 -9.04
CA GLU A 43 8.43 0.00 -9.41
C GLU A 43 8.95 1.20 -8.61
N GLN A 44 9.13 2.33 -9.28
CA GLN A 44 9.70 3.55 -8.68
C GLN A 44 8.92 4.02 -7.44
N ASN A 45 7.60 3.88 -7.48
CA ASN A 45 6.71 4.33 -6.43
C ASN A 45 6.45 3.27 -5.35
N SER A 46 6.99 2.05 -5.49
CA SER A 46 6.68 0.96 -4.58
C SER A 46 7.33 1.14 -3.21
N ILE A 47 6.58 0.84 -2.15
CA ILE A 47 7.19 0.70 -0.81
C ILE A 47 8.08 -0.54 -0.73
N TRP A 48 8.04 -1.43 -1.72
CA TRP A 48 8.84 -2.67 -1.73
C TRP A 48 10.15 -2.51 -2.51
N ASN A 49 10.38 -1.35 -3.13
CA ASN A 49 11.62 -1.02 -3.80
C ASN A 49 12.66 -0.53 -2.80
N ASP A 50 13.50 -1.43 -2.31
CA ASP A 50 14.46 -1.21 -1.21
C ASP A 50 15.61 -0.23 -1.55
N ILE A 51 15.77 0.10 -2.83
CA ILE A 51 16.68 1.16 -3.31
C ILE A 51 15.92 2.41 -3.79
N GLY A 52 14.58 2.40 -3.78
CA GLY A 52 13.72 3.48 -4.23
C GLY A 52 13.33 4.48 -3.13
N SER A 53 12.75 5.61 -3.52
CA SER A 53 12.39 6.70 -2.60
C SER A 53 11.36 6.32 -1.53
N TYR A 54 10.53 5.31 -1.78
CA TYR A 54 9.44 4.92 -0.87
C TYR A 54 9.66 3.59 -0.16
N GLY A 55 10.60 2.77 -0.65
CA GLY A 55 10.95 1.49 -0.03
C GLY A 55 12.32 1.47 0.65
N SER A 56 13.20 2.42 0.36
CA SER A 56 14.54 2.47 0.97
C SER A 56 14.50 2.84 2.45
N ASN A 57 15.27 2.13 3.27
CA ASN A 57 15.36 2.35 4.72
C ASN A 57 16.10 3.64 5.13
N ILE A 58 16.68 4.38 4.18
CA ILE A 58 17.35 5.67 4.42
C ILE A 58 16.53 6.87 3.90
N SER A 59 15.48 6.63 3.11
CA SER A 59 14.67 7.72 2.55
C SER A 59 13.78 8.36 3.62
N SER A 60 13.61 9.68 3.57
CA SER A 60 12.76 10.43 4.52
C SER A 60 11.26 10.18 4.31
N THR A 61 10.84 9.75 3.13
CA THR A 61 9.44 9.45 2.78
C THR A 61 9.10 7.96 2.90
N SER A 62 10.08 7.12 3.24
CA SER A 62 9.87 5.68 3.37
C SER A 62 9.31 5.33 4.74
N ILE A 63 8.29 4.48 4.76
CA ILE A 63 7.79 3.89 6.01
C ILE A 63 8.80 2.89 6.58
N TRP A 64 9.81 2.45 5.83
CA TRP A 64 10.82 1.51 6.32
C TRP A 64 12.04 2.20 6.96
N ASN A 65 12.10 3.53 6.94
CA ASN A 65 13.16 4.27 7.61
C ASN A 65 12.92 4.34 9.12
N ILE A 66 13.68 3.56 9.88
CA ILE A 66 13.54 3.39 11.35
C ILE A 66 13.75 4.67 12.16
N ILE A 67 14.49 5.65 11.63
CA ILE A 67 14.71 6.95 12.26
C ILE A 67 13.95 8.07 11.57
N GLY A 68 13.17 7.74 10.53
CA GLY A 68 12.41 8.68 9.73
C GLY A 68 11.03 8.99 10.31
N THR A 69 10.47 10.12 9.87
CA THR A 69 9.14 10.60 10.27
C THR A 69 8.03 9.57 10.05
N TYR A 70 8.11 8.76 8.99
CA TYR A 70 7.05 7.83 8.61
C TYR A 70 7.34 6.37 8.92
N GLY A 71 8.52 6.04 9.45
CA GLY A 71 8.92 4.66 9.74
C GLY A 71 9.39 4.40 11.17
N SER A 72 9.70 5.44 11.93
CA SER A 72 10.05 5.34 13.34
C SER A 72 8.86 4.89 14.19
N ASP A 73 9.10 4.05 15.20
CA ASP A 73 8.06 3.54 16.11
C ASP A 73 7.60 4.55 17.17
N ILE A 74 8.20 5.74 17.21
CA ILE A 74 7.84 6.83 18.14
C ILE A 74 7.18 8.03 17.46
N SER A 75 7.23 8.13 16.13
CA SER A 75 6.67 9.27 15.41
C SER A 75 5.14 9.27 15.44
N SER A 76 4.53 10.46 15.54
CA SER A 76 3.07 10.61 15.45
C SER A 76 2.50 10.39 14.04
N TYR A 77 3.36 10.29 13.02
CA TYR A 77 3.00 10.07 11.62
C TYR A 77 3.27 8.65 11.13
N SER A 78 3.84 7.80 11.98
CA SER A 78 4.25 6.45 11.60
C SER A 78 3.09 5.47 11.71
N PRO A 79 2.96 4.51 10.78
CA PRO A 79 2.02 3.42 10.92
C PRO A 79 2.39 2.46 12.07
N PHE A 80 3.62 2.53 12.60
CA PHE A 80 4.12 1.55 13.57
C PHE A 80 4.09 2.04 15.02
N ASN A 81 3.79 3.31 15.24
CA ASN A 81 3.50 3.84 16.56
C ASN A 81 2.02 3.64 16.90
N SER A 82 1.71 2.80 17.88
CA SER A 82 0.32 2.54 18.30
C SER A 82 -0.36 3.75 18.96
N LEU A 83 0.43 4.77 19.33
CA LEU A 83 -0.05 6.05 19.87
C LEU A 83 -0.01 7.18 18.82
N ALA A 84 0.23 6.87 17.53
CA ALA A 84 0.27 7.86 16.47
C ALA A 84 -1.07 8.61 16.33
N SER A 85 -1.00 9.94 16.29
CA SER A 85 -2.16 10.79 16.04
C SER A 85 -2.53 10.89 14.55
N TYR A 86 -1.55 10.73 13.66
CA TYR A 86 -1.69 10.97 12.22
C TYR A 86 -1.10 9.80 11.40
N PRO A 87 -1.57 8.56 11.60
CA PRO A 87 -1.08 7.43 10.81
C PRO A 87 -1.42 7.63 9.31
N PRO A 88 -0.66 6.99 8.39
CA PRO A 88 -0.93 7.09 6.96
C PRO A 88 -2.30 6.56 6.57
N VAL A 89 -2.94 7.19 5.61
CA VAL A 89 -4.16 6.69 4.96
C VAL A 89 -3.82 5.81 3.77
N ILE A 90 -4.67 4.82 3.53
CA ILE A 90 -4.62 3.95 2.35
C ILE A 90 -5.75 4.38 1.41
N VAL A 91 -5.40 4.76 0.18
CA VAL A 91 -6.36 5.20 -0.84
C VAL A 91 -6.10 4.53 -2.18
N ASP A 92 -7.11 4.39 -3.03
CA ASP A 92 -6.89 4.08 -4.46
C ASP A 92 -6.72 5.35 -5.29
N LYS A 93 -6.40 5.17 -6.59
CA LYS A 93 -6.21 6.27 -7.55
C LYS A 93 -7.43 7.20 -7.71
N ASP A 94 -8.62 6.72 -7.35
CA ASP A 94 -9.87 7.48 -7.45
C ASP A 94 -10.19 8.20 -6.11
N GLY A 95 -9.30 8.07 -5.11
CA GLY A 95 -9.44 8.70 -3.80
C GLY A 95 -10.32 7.91 -2.82
N ASN A 96 -10.72 6.68 -3.16
CA ASN A 96 -11.51 5.87 -2.23
C ASN A 96 -10.66 5.48 -1.02
N PHE A 97 -11.21 5.64 0.18
CA PHE A 97 -10.53 5.34 1.45
C PHE A 97 -10.64 3.86 1.83
N TYR A 98 -9.52 3.23 2.18
CA TYR A 98 -9.42 1.81 2.58
C TYR A 98 -8.98 1.60 4.03
N GLY A 99 -8.90 2.68 4.82
CA GLY A 99 -8.47 2.64 6.21
C GLY A 99 -7.13 3.31 6.45
N TYR A 100 -6.77 3.42 7.73
CA TYR A 100 -5.43 3.82 8.16
C TYR A 100 -4.51 2.62 8.23
N LEU A 101 -3.28 2.77 7.72
CA LEU A 101 -2.20 1.84 8.02
C LEU A 101 -1.68 2.17 9.42
N THR A 102 -2.05 1.38 10.43
CA THR A 102 -1.69 1.68 11.82
C THR A 102 -1.57 0.41 12.68
N ALA A 103 -0.58 0.41 13.58
CA ALA A 103 -0.41 -0.57 14.64
C ALA A 103 -1.38 -0.35 15.81
N ASN A 104 -2.13 0.77 15.83
CA ASN A 104 -3.17 1.00 16.82
C ASN A 104 -4.41 0.12 16.53
N GLU A 105 -4.48 -1.04 17.17
CA GLU A 105 -5.59 -2.00 17.01
C GLU A 105 -6.96 -1.44 17.44
N LEU A 106 -6.99 -0.38 18.25
CA LEU A 106 -8.22 0.27 18.71
C LEU A 106 -8.74 1.34 17.74
N ASN A 107 -7.98 1.69 16.70
CA ASN A 107 -8.43 2.66 15.70
C ASN A 107 -9.59 2.07 14.89
N SER A 108 -10.78 2.64 15.02
CA SER A 108 -12.01 2.15 14.37
C SER A 108 -12.00 2.19 12.84
N LYS A 109 -11.05 2.93 12.25
CA LYS A 109 -10.83 3.03 10.79
C LYS A 109 -9.52 2.36 10.36
N ARG A 110 -8.94 1.50 11.20
CA ARG A 110 -7.75 0.72 10.85
C ARG A 110 -8.06 -0.20 9.66
N ALA A 111 -7.15 -0.25 8.70
CA ALA A 111 -7.23 -1.21 7.61
C ALA A 111 -7.06 -2.65 8.13
N ASP A 112 -7.99 -3.53 7.77
CA ASP A 112 -8.07 -4.92 8.25
C ASP A 112 -7.79 -5.98 7.18
N PHE A 113 -7.49 -5.56 5.94
CA PHE A 113 -7.10 -6.49 4.88
C PHE A 113 -5.70 -7.07 5.13
N LYS A 114 -5.51 -8.31 4.67
CA LYS A 114 -4.33 -9.15 4.94
C LYS A 114 -2.98 -8.43 4.83
N LEU A 115 -2.76 -7.67 3.75
CA LEU A 115 -1.49 -6.98 3.51
C LEU A 115 -1.20 -5.90 4.58
N ALA A 116 -2.19 -5.08 4.93
CA ALA A 116 -2.04 -4.07 5.99
C ALA A 116 -1.77 -4.72 7.35
N LEU A 117 -2.48 -5.81 7.66
CA LEU A 117 -2.25 -6.59 8.89
C LEU A 117 -0.82 -7.14 8.96
N ILE A 118 -0.32 -7.72 7.86
CA ILE A 118 1.04 -8.26 7.78
C ILE A 118 2.07 -7.16 7.99
N ILE A 119 1.91 -6.02 7.29
CA ILE A 119 2.83 -4.89 7.42
C ILE A 119 2.91 -4.42 8.87
N CYS A 120 1.78 -4.12 9.51
CA CYS A 120 1.80 -3.64 10.90
C CYS A 120 2.33 -4.69 11.89
N LYS A 121 2.04 -5.98 11.67
CA LYS A 121 2.47 -7.06 12.57
C LYS A 121 3.96 -7.36 12.47
N TYR A 122 4.52 -7.33 11.26
CA TYR A 122 5.89 -7.77 10.97
C TYR A 122 6.84 -6.63 10.60
N TYR A 123 6.46 -5.37 10.84
CA TYR A 123 7.23 -4.20 10.38
C TYR A 123 8.70 -4.22 10.80
N LYS A 124 9.01 -4.67 12.03
CA LYS A 124 10.40 -4.74 12.52
C LYS A 124 11.27 -5.71 11.72
N ASP A 125 10.69 -6.77 11.18
CA ASP A 125 11.40 -7.72 10.34
C ASP A 125 11.44 -7.27 8.89
N ILE A 126 10.37 -6.61 8.41
CA ILE A 126 10.34 -5.99 7.08
C ILE A 126 11.39 -4.88 6.97
N GLN A 127 11.54 -4.04 7.99
CA GLN A 127 12.56 -2.98 8.04
C GLN A 127 14.00 -3.49 7.95
N LYS A 128 14.24 -4.77 8.29
CA LYS A 128 15.57 -5.41 8.18
C LYS A 128 15.83 -5.98 6.78
N ASP A 129 14.78 -6.36 6.05
CA ASP A 129 14.88 -7.04 4.75
C ASP A 129 13.60 -6.81 3.91
N VAL A 130 13.48 -5.61 3.34
CA VAL A 130 12.27 -5.20 2.60
C VAL A 130 12.04 -6.09 1.38
N SER A 131 13.08 -6.34 0.57
CA SER A 131 12.97 -7.14 -0.65
C SER A 131 12.77 -8.64 -0.37
N GLY A 132 13.36 -9.18 0.69
CA GLY A 132 13.08 -10.56 1.13
C GLY A 132 11.63 -10.73 1.60
N TRP A 133 11.09 -9.77 2.34
CA TRP A 133 9.69 -9.80 2.76
C TRP A 133 8.70 -9.62 1.61
N TYR A 134 9.02 -8.78 0.62
CA TYR A 134 8.23 -8.69 -0.60
C TYR A 134 8.05 -10.07 -1.25
N LYS A 135 9.16 -10.79 -1.48
CA LYS A 135 9.12 -12.15 -2.04
C LYS A 135 8.28 -13.09 -1.18
N LYS A 136 8.41 -13.03 0.14
CA LYS A 136 7.62 -13.87 1.05
C LYS A 136 6.11 -13.59 1.01
N ILE A 137 5.70 -12.36 0.71
CA ILE A 137 4.28 -11.96 0.70
C ILE A 137 3.63 -12.18 -0.66
N PHE A 138 4.37 -11.95 -1.75
CA PHE A 138 3.84 -11.89 -3.12
C PHE A 138 4.30 -13.02 -4.05
N SER A 139 5.16 -13.95 -3.59
CA SER A 139 5.54 -15.17 -4.32
C SER A 139 4.75 -16.41 -3.90
#